data_AF-A0A838F5F7-F1
#
_entry.id   AF-A0A838F5F7-F1
#
_cell.length_a   1.000
_cell.length_b   1.000
_cell.length_c   1.000
_cell.angle_alpha   90.00
_cell.angle_beta   90.00
_cell.angle_gamma   90.00
#
_symmetry.space_group_name_H-M   'P 1'
#
loop_
_entity.id
_entity.type
_entity.pdbx_description
1 polymer ?
#
loop_
_entity_poly.entity_id
_entity_poly.type
_entity_poly.pdbx_seq_one_letter_code
_entity_poly.pdbx_strand_id
1 'polypeptide(L)'
;MFDFLGKDPRTLFLEFSPAGSNWQVVSWNFDLQNPNTRQWTLEVHKPEKESIQWTRDEVETVQFYKNNKLVRKRRIPADKKEFQELMNLCIHSTLKQSLERNHEFLRSPVSGANAMDYQNEARALQWLQASFGTLIRALDQFQTRKDLILTAAVFSGTEPGTGHNVLRIVAFNLDVFCYFLEDLSLNIAVFDDKNLGQGGAKTPSFQQIIKVTKPQIYDEIVKLVHRLATVGEIR
;
A
#
# COMPACT_ATOMS: atom_id res chain seq x y z
N MET A 1 0.51 28.95 -19.43
CA MET A 1 0.71 27.52 -19.66
C MET A 1 2.08 27.18 -19.08
N PHE A 2 2.13 26.74 -17.82
CA PHE A 2 3.41 26.54 -17.13
C PHE A 2 3.98 25.16 -17.47
N ASP A 3 4.68 25.07 -18.60
CA ASP A 3 5.80 24.13 -18.70
C ASP A 3 6.89 24.67 -17.78
N PHE A 4 6.91 24.21 -16.52
CA PHE A 4 8.01 24.50 -15.61
C PHE A 4 9.24 23.72 -16.08
N LEU A 5 9.91 24.30 -17.08
CA LEU A 5 11.25 23.98 -17.56
C LEU A 5 12.20 23.88 -16.36
N GLY A 6 12.75 22.70 -16.11
CA GLY A 6 13.83 22.56 -15.12
C GLY A 6 14.12 21.11 -14.74
N LYS A 7 14.80 20.36 -15.61
CA LYS A 7 15.09 18.91 -15.51
C LYS A 7 14.03 18.01 -16.13
N ASP A 8 14.55 16.98 -16.79
CA ASP A 8 13.81 15.84 -17.29
C ASP A 8 13.01 15.19 -16.14
N PRO A 9 11.72 14.87 -16.29
CA PRO A 9 10.95 14.23 -15.23
C PRO A 9 11.49 12.85 -14.89
N ARG A 10 12.24 12.21 -15.79
CA ARG A 10 13.02 11.01 -15.47
C ARG A 10 13.96 11.27 -14.31
N THR A 11 14.59 12.44 -14.28
CA THR A 11 15.43 12.86 -13.14
C THR A 11 14.62 12.97 -11.85
N LEU A 12 13.36 13.41 -11.90
CA LEU A 12 12.53 13.48 -10.69
C LEU A 12 12.07 12.10 -10.19
N PHE A 13 11.76 11.16 -11.10
CA PHE A 13 11.53 9.77 -10.71
C PHE A 13 12.77 9.14 -10.08
N LEU A 14 13.97 9.47 -10.59
CA LEU A 14 15.25 9.00 -10.05
C LEU A 14 15.62 9.68 -8.71
N GLU A 15 15.23 10.95 -8.52
CA GLU A 15 15.40 11.69 -7.27
C GLU A 15 14.38 11.23 -6.21
N PHE A 16 13.23 10.71 -6.64
CA PHE A 16 12.24 10.12 -5.75
C PHE A 16 12.74 8.77 -5.22
N SER A 17 13.34 8.82 -4.03
CA SER A 17 13.74 7.62 -3.30
C SER A 17 12.83 7.37 -2.11
N PRO A 18 12.29 6.15 -1.95
CA PRO A 18 11.59 5.80 -0.71
C PRO A 18 12.57 5.55 0.45
N ALA A 19 13.88 5.45 0.19
CA ALA A 19 14.90 5.24 1.22
C ALA A 19 14.94 6.38 2.26
N GLY A 20 15.12 5.99 3.52
CA GLY A 20 15.18 6.92 4.65
C GLY A 20 13.85 7.56 5.03
N SER A 21 12.74 7.21 4.38
CA SER A 21 11.41 7.67 4.83
C SER A 21 11.00 6.96 6.12
N ASN A 22 10.22 7.62 6.99
CA ASN A 22 9.63 6.98 8.16
C ASN A 22 8.23 6.43 7.86
N TRP A 23 7.54 7.03 6.89
CA TRP A 23 6.20 6.64 6.46
C TRP A 23 6.10 6.65 4.94
N GLN A 24 5.36 5.69 4.39
CA GLN A 24 5.17 5.48 2.96
C GLN A 24 3.71 5.17 2.68
N VAL A 25 3.18 5.71 1.58
CA VAL A 25 1.84 5.41 1.09
C VAL A 25 1.87 5.18 -0.40
N VAL A 26 1.22 4.10 -0.85
CA VAL A 26 0.89 3.86 -2.25
C VAL A 26 -0.61 3.71 -2.33
N SER A 27 -1.27 4.44 -3.23
CA SER A 27 -2.72 4.35 -3.38
C SER A 27 -3.19 4.43 -4.82
N TRP A 28 -4.32 3.78 -5.07
CA TRP A 28 -5.02 3.70 -6.34
C TRP A 28 -6.44 4.19 -6.13
N ASN A 29 -6.81 5.29 -6.78
CA ASN A 29 -8.14 5.90 -6.73
C ASN A 29 -8.68 6.09 -5.29
N PHE A 30 -7.77 6.26 -4.34
CA PHE A 30 -8.08 6.46 -2.93
C PHE A 30 -8.49 7.92 -2.75
N ASP A 31 -9.62 8.15 -2.08
CA ASP A 31 -10.28 9.47 -1.94
C ASP A 31 -10.72 10.14 -3.25
N LEU A 32 -10.91 9.36 -4.32
CA LEU A 32 -11.32 9.88 -5.63
C LEU A 32 -12.77 10.38 -5.62
N GLN A 33 -12.98 11.66 -5.98
CA GLN A 33 -14.33 12.24 -6.07
C GLN A 33 -15.01 12.02 -7.43
N ASN A 34 -14.24 11.89 -8.51
CA ASN A 34 -14.76 11.74 -9.87
C ASN A 34 -14.54 10.30 -10.37
N PRO A 35 -15.60 9.49 -10.58
CA PRO A 35 -15.46 8.08 -10.99
C PRO A 35 -14.84 7.88 -12.39
N ASN A 36 -14.78 8.94 -13.21
CA ASN A 36 -14.15 8.88 -14.54
C ASN A 36 -12.65 9.13 -14.49
N THR A 37 -12.13 9.65 -13.38
CA THR A 37 -10.71 9.87 -13.20
C THR A 37 -10.04 8.56 -12.78
N ARG A 38 -8.78 8.37 -13.17
CA ARG A 38 -7.90 7.39 -12.52
C ARG A 38 -6.75 8.12 -11.87
N GLN A 39 -6.42 7.74 -10.64
CA GLN A 39 -5.35 8.36 -9.89
C GLN A 39 -4.47 7.30 -9.22
N TRP A 40 -3.16 7.51 -9.32
CA TRP A 40 -2.15 6.78 -8.56
C TRP A 40 -1.40 7.78 -7.72
N THR A 41 -1.24 7.49 -6.44
CA THR A 41 -0.47 8.33 -5.53
C THR A 41 0.63 7.52 -4.89
N LEU A 42 1.81 8.10 -4.86
CA LEU A 42 2.97 7.60 -4.13
C LEU A 42 3.45 8.71 -3.21
N GLU A 43 3.56 8.43 -1.92
CA GLU A 43 3.91 9.41 -0.89
C GLU A 43 4.97 8.83 0.05
N VAL A 44 5.98 9.64 0.35
CA VAL A 44 7.06 9.29 1.28
C VAL A 44 7.29 10.45 2.24
N HIS A 45 7.46 10.13 3.53
CA HIS A 45 7.70 11.10 4.58
C HIS A 45 9.13 10.97 5.07
N LYS A 46 9.97 11.94 4.70
CA LYS A 46 11.34 12.09 5.22
C LYS A 46 11.35 13.31 6.15
N PRO A 47 12.41 14.13 6.34
CA PRO A 47 12.21 15.38 7.07
C PRO A 47 11.16 16.28 6.37
N GLU A 48 10.90 16.03 5.09
CA GLU A 48 9.81 16.65 4.32
C GLU A 48 8.94 15.57 3.67
N LYS A 49 7.65 15.89 3.45
CA LYS A 49 6.73 15.03 2.70
C LYS A 49 6.93 15.23 1.21
N GLU A 50 7.15 14.16 0.47
CA GLU A 50 7.25 14.16 -0.99
C GLU A 50 6.16 13.24 -1.55
N SER A 51 5.49 13.65 -2.64
CA SER A 51 4.54 12.76 -3.31
C SER A 51 4.50 12.95 -4.82
N ILE A 52 4.26 11.84 -5.52
CA ILE A 52 3.98 11.78 -6.94
C ILE A 52 2.52 11.41 -7.11
N GLN A 53 1.79 12.17 -7.91
CA GLN A 53 0.43 11.86 -8.32
C GLN A 53 0.38 11.71 -9.84
N TRP A 54 -0.07 10.56 -10.31
CA TRP A 54 -0.40 10.32 -11.70
C TRP A 54 -1.91 10.36 -11.85
N THR A 55 -2.42 11.20 -12.74
CA THR A 55 -3.86 11.36 -12.98
C THR A 55 -4.16 11.14 -14.46
N ARG A 56 -5.16 10.30 -14.74
CA ARG A 56 -5.71 10.06 -16.08
C ARG A 56 -7.17 10.49 -16.06
N ASP A 57 -7.45 11.62 -16.71
CA ASP A 57 -8.78 12.12 -17.01
C ASP A 57 -8.94 12.28 -18.54
N GLU A 58 -9.27 13.47 -19.04
CA GLU A 58 -9.14 13.81 -20.47
C GLU A 58 -7.69 13.78 -20.94
N VAL A 59 -6.74 14.05 -20.03
CA VAL A 59 -5.31 14.17 -20.28
C VAL A 59 -4.51 13.51 -19.17
N GLU A 60 -3.55 12.66 -19.54
CA GLU A 60 -2.62 12.12 -18.54
C GLU A 60 -1.67 13.20 -18.01
N THR A 61 -1.58 13.32 -16.69
CA THR A 61 -0.69 14.26 -16.02
C THR A 61 0.03 13.62 -14.85
N VAL A 62 1.28 14.06 -14.64
CA VAL A 62 2.08 13.72 -13.46
C VAL A 62 2.36 15.00 -12.69
N GLN A 63 2.12 14.95 -11.39
CA GLN A 63 2.28 16.04 -10.46
C GLN A 63 3.20 15.63 -9.32
N PHE A 64 4.16 16.49 -8.99
CA PHE A 64 5.12 16.31 -7.92
C PHE A 64 4.86 17.35 -6.84
N TYR A 65 4.77 16.88 -5.61
CA TYR A 65 4.49 17.72 -4.46
C TYR A 65 5.60 17.60 -3.42
N LYS A 66 5.83 18.70 -2.73
CA LYS A 66 6.72 18.78 -1.57
C LYS A 66 6.01 19.56 -0.46
N ASN A 67 5.83 18.96 0.71
CA ASN A 67 5.05 19.50 1.82
C ASN A 67 3.66 20.00 1.36
N ASN A 68 2.97 19.17 0.56
CA ASN A 68 1.67 19.46 -0.06
C ASN A 68 1.65 20.63 -1.06
N LYS A 69 2.79 21.26 -1.37
CA LYS A 69 2.89 22.29 -2.40
C LYS A 69 3.26 21.65 -3.74
N LEU A 70 2.53 21.98 -4.80
CA LEU A 70 2.85 21.55 -6.15
C LEU A 70 4.18 22.17 -6.58
N VAL A 71 5.19 21.33 -6.81
CA VAL A 71 6.52 21.76 -7.26
C VAL A 71 6.65 21.62 -8.77
N ARG A 72 6.03 20.58 -9.35
CA ARG A 72 6.01 20.37 -10.79
C ARG A 72 4.72 19.70 -11.24
N LYS A 73 4.27 20.08 -12.44
CA LYS A 73 3.23 19.38 -13.19
C LYS A 73 3.72 19.15 -14.62
N ARG A 74 3.41 18.00 -15.20
CA ARG A 74 3.68 17.69 -16.59
C ARG A 74 2.54 16.92 -17.22
N ARG A 75 2.22 17.25 -18.46
CA ARG A 75 1.35 16.46 -19.32
C ARG A 75 2.15 15.29 -19.91
N ILE A 76 1.60 14.09 -19.83
CA ILE A 76 2.19 12.89 -20.41
C ILE A 76 1.53 12.66 -21.78
N PRO A 77 2.31 12.68 -22.87
CA PRO A 77 1.82 12.25 -24.18
C PRO A 77 1.38 10.78 -24.12
N ALA A 78 0.27 10.44 -24.76
CA ALA A 78 -0.34 9.10 -24.69
C ALA A 78 0.58 7.97 -25.21
N ASP A 79 1.60 8.29 -26.00
CA ASP A 79 2.56 7.35 -26.59
C ASP A 79 3.79 7.07 -25.70
N LYS A 80 3.92 7.72 -24.55
CA LYS A 80 5.14 7.63 -23.72
C LYS A 80 5.05 6.53 -22.65
N LYS A 81 5.13 5.28 -23.10
CA LYS A 81 5.21 4.06 -22.27
C LYS A 81 6.30 4.15 -21.19
N GLU A 82 7.42 4.82 -21.48
CA GLU A 82 8.54 5.02 -20.54
C GLU A 82 8.10 5.65 -19.21
N PHE A 83 7.20 6.65 -19.21
CA PHE A 83 6.75 7.27 -17.96
C PHE A 83 5.86 6.33 -17.14
N GLN A 84 5.04 5.52 -17.80
CA GLN A 84 4.20 4.51 -17.14
C GLN A 84 5.09 3.46 -16.47
N GLU A 85 6.12 2.99 -17.17
CA GLU A 85 7.12 2.04 -16.65
C GLU A 85 7.88 2.63 -15.44
N LEU A 86 8.27 3.91 -15.49
CA LEU A 86 8.92 4.59 -14.36
C LEU A 86 8.01 4.71 -13.14
N MET A 87 6.75 5.09 -13.34
CA MET A 87 5.80 5.19 -12.22
C MET A 87 5.50 3.81 -11.62
N ASN A 88 5.29 2.79 -12.46
CA ASN A 88 5.11 1.41 -12.00
C ASN A 88 6.35 0.94 -11.23
N LEU A 89 7.57 1.23 -11.72
CA LEU A 89 8.81 0.92 -11.00
C LEU A 89 8.86 1.60 -9.63
N CYS A 90 8.54 2.89 -9.53
CA CYS A 90 8.51 3.62 -8.26
C CYS A 90 7.48 3.03 -7.28
N ILE A 91 6.29 2.65 -7.76
CA ILE A 91 5.27 1.96 -6.96
C ILE A 91 5.83 0.65 -6.41
N HIS A 92 6.31 -0.23 -7.29
CA HIS A 92 6.81 -1.56 -6.91
C HIS A 92 8.03 -1.46 -5.99
N SER A 93 8.97 -0.56 -6.26
CA SER A 93 10.14 -0.33 -5.41
C SER A 93 9.75 0.20 -4.03
N THR A 94 8.76 1.07 -3.94
CA THR A 94 8.28 1.58 -2.64
C THR A 94 7.63 0.47 -1.84
N LEU A 95 6.72 -0.30 -2.44
CA LEU A 95 6.06 -1.44 -1.77
C LEU A 95 7.08 -2.50 -1.35
N LYS A 96 8.05 -2.82 -2.22
CA LYS A 96 9.14 -3.74 -1.88
C LYS A 96 9.91 -3.25 -0.66
N GLN A 97 10.32 -1.99 -0.65
CA GLN A 97 11.07 -1.44 0.48
C GLN A 97 10.23 -1.40 1.76
N SER A 98 8.95 -1.03 1.67
CA SER A 98 8.00 -1.12 2.78
C SER A 98 8.00 -2.52 3.39
N LEU A 99 7.95 -3.56 2.55
CA LEU A 99 7.93 -4.94 2.99
C LEU A 99 9.27 -5.42 3.58
N GLU A 100 10.38 -5.04 2.97
CA GLU A 100 11.73 -5.43 3.40
C GLU A 100 12.12 -4.84 4.76
N ARG A 101 11.63 -3.64 5.10
CA ARG A 101 11.90 -3.00 6.40
C ARG A 101 11.41 -3.80 7.60
N ASN A 102 10.36 -4.59 7.41
CA ASN A 102 9.80 -5.42 8.49
C ASN A 102 10.50 -6.79 8.59
N HIS A 103 11.43 -7.11 7.67
CA HIS A 103 12.02 -8.45 7.56
C HIS A 103 12.78 -8.88 8.82
N GLU A 104 13.53 -7.96 9.46
CA GLU A 104 14.23 -8.26 10.71
C GLU A 104 13.24 -8.61 11.82
N PHE A 105 12.18 -7.81 11.97
CA PHE A 105 11.14 -8.03 12.96
C PHE A 105 10.45 -9.40 12.80
N LEU A 106 10.19 -9.81 11.55
CA LEU A 106 9.54 -11.09 11.26
C LEU A 106 10.39 -12.30 11.65
N ARG A 107 11.72 -12.15 11.60
CA ARG A 107 12.67 -13.21 11.97
C ARG A 107 12.96 -13.26 13.46
N SER A 108 12.73 -12.16 14.17
CA SER A 108 13.03 -12.10 15.59
C SER A 108 12.12 -13.04 16.41
N PRO A 109 12.71 -13.88 17.28
CA PRO A 109 11.94 -14.75 18.14
C PRO A 109 11.20 -13.94 19.21
N VAL A 110 10.00 -14.39 19.57
CA VAL A 110 9.22 -13.85 20.70
C VAL A 110 9.37 -14.80 21.88
N SER A 111 9.67 -14.26 23.06
CA SER A 111 9.80 -15.06 24.28
C SER A 111 8.42 -15.49 24.81
N GLY A 112 8.36 -16.64 25.49
CA GLY A 112 7.15 -17.08 26.19
C GLY A 112 6.02 -17.62 25.29
N ALA A 113 6.29 -17.96 24.04
CA ALA A 113 5.32 -18.66 23.18
C ALA A 113 5.04 -20.07 23.71
N ASN A 114 3.76 -20.45 23.78
CA ASN A 114 3.31 -21.75 24.28
C ASN A 114 2.53 -22.54 23.20
N ALA A 115 2.20 -23.81 23.47
CA ALA A 115 1.52 -24.68 22.52
C ALA A 115 0.12 -24.18 22.08
N MET A 116 -0.60 -23.43 22.92
CA MET A 116 -1.88 -22.84 22.52
C MET A 116 -1.69 -21.69 21.52
N ASP A 117 -0.61 -20.92 21.64
CA ASP A 117 -0.29 -19.86 20.68
C ASP A 117 -0.19 -20.46 19.26
N TYR A 118 0.52 -21.57 19.08
CA TYR A 118 0.60 -22.28 17.80
C TYR A 118 -0.77 -22.70 17.24
N GLN A 119 -1.66 -23.23 18.09
CA GLN A 119 -2.99 -23.65 17.65
C GLN A 119 -3.88 -22.48 17.25
N ASN A 120 -3.80 -21.36 17.98
CA ASN A 120 -4.53 -20.13 17.67
C ASN A 120 -4.01 -19.50 16.38
N GLU A 121 -2.68 -19.43 16.24
CA GLU A 121 -2.01 -18.88 15.06
C GLU A 121 -2.26 -19.72 13.81
N ALA A 122 -2.35 -21.05 13.91
CA ALA A 122 -2.72 -21.91 12.79
C ALA A 122 -4.14 -21.62 12.27
N ARG A 123 -5.10 -21.39 13.18
CA ARG A 123 -6.47 -21.00 12.81
C ARG A 123 -6.51 -19.59 12.20
N ALA A 124 -5.74 -18.67 12.76
CA ALA A 124 -5.57 -17.33 12.20
C ALA A 124 -5.02 -17.36 10.77
N LEU A 125 -3.99 -18.18 10.52
CA LEU A 125 -3.42 -18.36 9.19
C LEU A 125 -4.45 -18.87 8.19
N GLN A 126 -5.23 -19.89 8.56
CA GLN A 126 -6.29 -20.42 7.70
C GLN A 126 -7.36 -19.38 7.37
N TRP A 127 -7.77 -18.59 8.36
CA TRP A 127 -8.75 -17.52 8.17
C TRP A 127 -8.22 -16.44 7.20
N LEU A 128 -6.96 -16.03 7.36
CA LEU A 128 -6.32 -15.05 6.47
C LEU A 128 -6.16 -15.61 5.05
N GLN A 129 -5.74 -16.86 4.89
CA GLN A 129 -5.61 -17.51 3.59
C GLN A 129 -6.95 -17.57 2.84
N ALA A 130 -8.04 -17.92 3.54
CA ALA A 130 -9.37 -17.96 2.93
C ALA A 130 -9.85 -16.56 2.52
N SER A 131 -9.65 -15.56 3.38
CA SER A 131 -10.09 -14.18 3.18
C SER A 131 -9.29 -13.51 2.06
N PHE A 132 -7.95 -13.54 2.14
CA PHE A 132 -7.07 -12.98 1.12
C PHE A 132 -7.19 -13.73 -0.20
N GLY A 133 -7.38 -15.05 -0.18
CA GLY A 133 -7.67 -15.82 -1.38
C GLY A 133 -8.94 -15.35 -2.10
N THR A 134 -9.96 -14.91 -1.35
CA THR A 134 -11.18 -14.32 -1.93
C THR A 134 -10.91 -12.95 -2.54
N LEU A 135 -10.14 -12.10 -1.85
CA LEU A 135 -9.72 -10.80 -2.40
C LEU A 135 -8.89 -10.93 -3.66
N ILE A 136 -7.92 -11.85 -3.67
CA ILE A 136 -7.07 -12.11 -4.84
C ILE A 136 -7.93 -12.52 -6.03
N ARG A 137 -8.88 -13.45 -5.84
CA ARG A 137 -9.83 -13.82 -6.90
C ARG A 137 -10.69 -12.64 -7.37
N ALA A 138 -11.08 -11.74 -6.48
CA ALA A 138 -11.81 -10.52 -6.86
C ALA A 138 -10.92 -9.55 -7.67
N LEU A 139 -9.65 -9.40 -7.25
CA LEU A 139 -8.64 -8.62 -7.97
C LEU A 139 -8.36 -9.21 -9.36
N ASP A 140 -8.40 -10.53 -9.53
CA ASP A 140 -8.21 -11.18 -10.83
C ASP A 140 -9.27 -10.76 -11.86
N GLN A 141 -10.49 -10.43 -11.42
CA GLN A 141 -11.56 -9.98 -12.32
C GLN A 141 -11.23 -8.67 -13.03
N PHE A 142 -10.36 -7.82 -12.48
CA PHE A 142 -9.92 -6.58 -13.11
C PHE A 142 -9.15 -6.80 -14.42
N GLN A 143 -8.61 -8.00 -14.64
CA GLN A 143 -7.93 -8.32 -15.89
C GLN A 143 -8.91 -8.44 -17.06
N THR A 144 -10.14 -8.88 -16.80
CA THR A 144 -11.16 -9.14 -17.83
C THR A 144 -12.25 -8.08 -17.86
N ARG A 145 -12.49 -7.38 -16.74
CA ARG A 145 -13.54 -6.37 -16.60
C ARG A 145 -12.99 -4.94 -16.62
N LYS A 146 -13.14 -4.27 -17.76
CA LYS A 146 -12.67 -2.88 -17.98
C LYS A 146 -13.51 -1.82 -17.24
N ASP A 147 -14.69 -2.19 -16.78
CA ASP A 147 -15.60 -1.32 -16.02
C ASP A 147 -15.22 -1.17 -14.55
N LEU A 148 -14.37 -2.06 -14.03
CA LEU A 148 -13.96 -2.02 -12.63
C LEU A 148 -12.84 -0.99 -12.38
N ILE A 149 -12.88 -0.37 -11.20
CA ILE A 149 -11.90 0.62 -10.74
C ILE A 149 -11.31 0.15 -9.42
N LEU A 150 -9.98 0.04 -9.37
CA LEU A 150 -9.30 -0.39 -8.17
C LEU A 150 -9.25 0.79 -7.21
N THR A 151 -9.96 0.69 -6.09
CA THR A 151 -9.78 1.59 -4.95
C THR A 151 -9.04 0.85 -3.86
N ALA A 152 -7.79 1.23 -3.63
CA ALA A 152 -6.95 0.60 -2.62
C ALA A 152 -5.83 1.54 -2.15
N ALA A 153 -5.29 1.26 -0.96
CA ALA A 153 -4.10 1.92 -0.45
C ALA A 153 -3.27 0.96 0.42
N VAL A 154 -1.95 1.12 0.37
CA VAL A 154 -0.99 0.45 1.24
C VAL A 154 -0.21 1.53 1.97
N PHE A 155 -0.19 1.43 3.28
CA PHE A 155 0.55 2.32 4.17
C PHE A 155 1.60 1.51 4.91
N SER A 156 2.81 2.03 5.03
CA SER A 156 3.87 1.34 5.74
C SER A 156 4.84 2.29 6.43
N GLY A 157 5.32 1.88 7.59
CA GLY A 157 6.36 2.57 8.34
C GLY A 157 5.92 2.91 9.75
N THR A 158 6.61 3.84 10.38
CA THR A 158 6.29 4.32 11.71
C THR A 158 5.10 5.26 11.64
N GLU A 159 3.96 4.85 12.20
CA GLU A 159 2.76 5.67 12.22
C GLU A 159 3.00 6.93 13.09
N PRO A 160 2.81 8.15 12.56
CA PRO A 160 3.14 9.38 13.30
C PRO A 160 2.39 9.57 14.61
N GLY A 161 1.19 8.96 14.76
CA GLY A 161 0.36 9.10 15.96
C GLY A 161 0.74 8.14 17.08
N THR A 162 1.10 6.90 16.74
CA THR A 162 1.36 5.84 17.74
C THR A 162 2.85 5.53 17.91
N GLY A 163 3.68 5.86 16.92
CA GLY A 163 5.09 5.49 16.89
C GLY A 163 5.32 4.00 16.60
N HIS A 164 4.26 3.22 16.35
CA HIS A 164 4.40 1.81 16.00
C HIS A 164 4.78 1.64 14.54
N ASN A 165 5.55 0.60 14.25
CA ASN A 165 5.72 0.15 12.87
C ASN A 165 4.43 -0.55 12.43
N VAL A 166 3.84 -0.02 11.37
CA VAL A 166 2.55 -0.44 10.84
C VAL A 166 2.73 -0.81 9.37
N LEU A 167 2.01 -1.86 8.96
CA LEU A 167 1.66 -2.14 7.58
C LEU A 167 0.13 -2.20 7.52
N ARG A 168 -0.49 -1.24 6.83
CA ARG A 168 -1.94 -1.17 6.65
C ARG A 168 -2.29 -1.34 5.18
N ILE A 169 -3.29 -2.16 4.89
CA ILE A 169 -3.78 -2.40 3.54
C ILE A 169 -5.28 -2.14 3.54
N VAL A 170 -5.70 -1.17 2.75
CA VAL A 170 -7.10 -0.88 2.47
C VAL A 170 -7.40 -1.36 1.06
N ALA A 171 -8.32 -2.31 0.90
CA ALA A 171 -8.76 -2.79 -0.40
C ALA A 171 -10.23 -3.23 -0.35
N PHE A 172 -11.03 -2.75 -1.29
CA PHE A 172 -12.48 -2.96 -1.28
C PHE A 172 -13.11 -2.45 0.04
N ASN A 173 -13.79 -3.32 0.76
CA ASN A 173 -14.38 -3.09 2.08
C ASN A 173 -13.48 -3.56 3.23
N LEU A 174 -12.26 -4.04 2.96
CA LEU A 174 -11.37 -4.53 4.00
C LEU A 174 -10.26 -3.54 4.30
N ASP A 175 -10.04 -3.37 5.59
CA ASP A 175 -8.95 -2.59 6.14
C ASP A 175 -8.15 -3.47 7.09
N VAL A 176 -6.98 -3.88 6.63
CA VAL A 176 -6.08 -4.81 7.32
C VAL A 176 -4.98 -4.00 7.96
N PHE A 177 -4.94 -3.98 9.28
CA PHE A 177 -3.88 -3.38 10.07
C PHE A 177 -2.97 -4.45 10.64
N CYS A 178 -1.69 -4.35 10.34
CA CYS A 178 -0.62 -5.13 10.93
C CYS A 178 0.28 -4.17 11.69
N TYR A 179 0.40 -4.33 13.01
CA TYR A 179 1.33 -3.52 13.79
C TYR A 179 2.18 -4.39 14.70
N PHE A 180 3.42 -3.94 14.82
CA PHE A 180 4.49 -4.64 15.49
C PHE A 180 4.57 -4.18 16.95
N LEU A 181 4.33 -5.12 17.87
CA LEU A 181 4.32 -4.86 19.31
C LEU A 181 5.75 -4.82 19.88
N GLU A 182 5.89 -4.24 21.07
CA GLU A 182 7.19 -4.09 21.76
C GLU A 182 7.87 -5.43 22.07
N ASP A 183 7.08 -6.49 22.29
CA ASP A 183 7.56 -7.86 22.55
C ASP A 183 7.97 -8.62 21.27
N LEU A 184 8.02 -7.94 20.13
CA LEU A 184 8.31 -8.48 18.80
C LEU A 184 7.21 -9.39 18.22
N SER A 185 6.01 -9.37 18.81
CA SER A 185 4.83 -10.02 18.23
C SER A 185 4.15 -9.13 17.18
N LEU A 186 3.44 -9.78 16.26
CA LEU A 186 2.69 -9.12 15.20
C LEU A 186 1.21 -9.15 15.60
N ASN A 187 0.61 -8.00 15.85
CA ASN A 187 -0.85 -7.91 15.97
C ASN A 187 -1.47 -7.63 14.60
N ILE A 188 -2.52 -8.36 14.29
CA ILE A 188 -3.30 -8.20 13.06
C ILE A 188 -4.73 -7.91 13.45
N ALA A 189 -5.28 -6.85 12.88
CA ALA A 189 -6.68 -6.48 13.00
C ALA A 189 -7.25 -6.27 11.60
N VAL A 190 -8.36 -6.93 11.29
CA VAL A 190 -9.06 -6.79 10.01
C VAL A 190 -10.43 -6.22 10.27
N PHE A 191 -10.69 -5.07 9.68
CA PHE A 191 -11.97 -4.37 9.75
C PHE A 191 -12.74 -4.60 8.45
N ASP A 192 -14.03 -4.86 8.59
CA ASP A 192 -14.96 -4.97 7.47
C ASP A 192 -15.85 -3.72 7.44
N ASP A 193 -15.52 -2.79 6.54
CA ASP A 193 -16.19 -1.51 6.33
C ASP A 193 -17.41 -1.63 5.40
N LYS A 194 -17.94 -2.83 5.19
CA LYS A 194 -19.10 -3.04 4.32
C LYS A 194 -20.26 -2.13 4.73
N ASN A 195 -20.68 -1.29 3.78
CA ASN A 195 -21.76 -0.29 3.93
C ASN A 195 -21.51 0.84 4.94
N LEU A 196 -20.31 0.93 5.56
CA LEU A 196 -20.00 1.95 6.56
C LEU A 196 -19.12 3.09 6.00
N GLY A 197 -18.51 2.87 4.83
CA GLY A 197 -17.45 3.73 4.33
C GLY A 197 -16.10 3.40 4.97
N GLN A 198 -15.01 3.78 4.32
CA GLN A 198 -13.64 3.45 4.77
C GLN A 198 -13.35 4.02 6.17
N GLY A 199 -12.82 3.20 7.07
CA GLY A 199 -12.56 3.56 8.48
C GLY A 199 -13.82 3.69 9.35
N GLY A 200 -14.96 3.22 8.84
CA GLY A 200 -16.25 3.28 9.51
C GLY A 200 -16.36 2.25 10.64
N ALA A 201 -15.86 1.04 10.43
CA ALA A 201 -15.85 -0.01 11.43
C ALA A 201 -14.89 0.34 12.57
N LYS A 202 -15.41 0.29 13.81
CA LYS A 202 -14.62 0.53 15.03
C LYS A 202 -14.17 -0.76 15.72
N THR A 203 -14.76 -1.88 15.35
CA THR A 203 -14.45 -3.19 15.91
C THR A 203 -13.93 -4.10 14.80
N PRO A 204 -12.78 -4.74 14.99
CA PRO A 204 -12.26 -5.66 13.99
C PRO A 204 -13.14 -6.90 13.89
N SER A 205 -13.39 -7.35 12.65
CA SER A 205 -14.02 -8.64 12.34
C SER A 205 -13.11 -9.82 12.69
N PHE A 206 -11.80 -9.58 12.69
CA PHE A 206 -10.78 -10.53 13.05
C PHE A 206 -9.64 -9.80 13.74
N GLN A 207 -9.19 -10.30 14.90
CA GLN A 207 -8.02 -9.79 15.59
C GLN A 207 -7.22 -10.94 16.20
N GLN A 208 -5.91 -10.94 16.00
CA GLN A 208 -5.03 -11.96 16.58
C GLN A 208 -3.60 -11.42 16.76
N ILE A 209 -3.00 -11.80 17.89
CA ILE A 209 -1.56 -11.63 18.14
C ILE A 209 -0.83 -12.89 17.66
N ILE A 210 0.16 -12.70 16.80
CA ILE A 210 1.01 -13.73 16.20
C ILE A 210 2.43 -13.60 16.77
N LYS A 211 2.89 -14.63 17.47
CA LYS A 211 4.21 -14.69 18.07
C LYS A 211 5.15 -15.57 17.26
N VAL A 212 4.66 -16.72 16.79
CA VAL A 212 5.50 -17.76 16.20
C VAL A 212 5.44 -17.82 14.69
N THR A 213 4.25 -17.88 14.10
CA THR A 213 4.05 -18.07 12.66
C THR A 213 4.07 -16.75 11.89
N LYS A 214 4.80 -15.73 12.39
CA LYS A 214 4.88 -14.41 11.76
C LYS A 214 5.31 -14.51 10.28
N PRO A 215 6.33 -15.31 9.90
CA PRO A 215 6.74 -15.41 8.50
C PRO A 215 5.62 -15.90 7.58
N GLN A 216 4.89 -16.96 7.98
CA GLN A 216 3.82 -17.54 7.17
C GLN A 216 2.66 -16.55 6.98
N ILE A 217 2.32 -15.81 8.03
CA ILE A 217 1.27 -14.80 7.96
C ILE A 217 1.72 -13.63 7.08
N TYR A 218 2.97 -13.21 7.19
CA TYR A 218 3.53 -12.15 6.38
C TYR A 218 3.62 -12.52 4.90
N ASP A 219 3.89 -13.78 4.57
CA ASP A 219 3.85 -14.27 3.19
C ASP A 219 2.46 -14.06 2.55
N GLU A 220 1.38 -14.27 3.30
CA GLU A 220 0.02 -14.01 2.81
C GLU A 220 -0.23 -12.50 2.57
N ILE A 221 0.32 -11.65 3.44
CA ILE A 221 0.26 -10.19 3.28
C ILE A 221 1.05 -9.76 2.02
N VAL A 222 2.26 -10.29 1.82
CA VAL A 222 3.09 -10.01 0.64
C VAL A 222 2.37 -10.42 -0.64
N LYS A 223 1.73 -11.59 -0.68
CA LYS A 223 0.93 -12.04 -1.83
C LYS A 223 -0.19 -11.06 -2.17
N LEU A 224 -0.91 -10.56 -1.15
CA LEU A 224 -1.97 -9.57 -1.35
C LEU A 224 -1.43 -8.25 -1.88
N VAL A 225 -0.37 -7.70 -1.26
CA VAL A 225 0.27 -6.44 -1.69
C VAL A 225 0.79 -6.55 -3.13
N HIS A 226 1.47 -7.65 -3.45
CA HIS A 226 1.95 -7.90 -4.81
C HIS A 226 0.79 -7.93 -5.80
N ARG A 227 -0.31 -8.61 -5.48
CA ARG A 227 -1.47 -8.67 -6.38
C ARG A 227 -2.12 -7.31 -6.59
N LEU A 228 -2.27 -6.52 -5.52
CA LEU A 228 -2.75 -5.14 -5.61
C LEU A 228 -1.87 -4.31 -6.53
N ALA A 229 -0.55 -4.40 -6.37
CA ALA A 229 0.41 -3.69 -7.21
C ALA A 229 0.25 -4.06 -8.69
N THR A 230 0.21 -5.35 -9.02
CA THR A 230 0.05 -5.83 -10.41
C THR A 230 -1.28 -5.38 -11.04
N VAL A 231 -2.38 -5.44 -10.30
CA VAL A 231 -3.69 -5.00 -10.81
C VAL A 231 -3.74 -3.49 -10.97
N GLY A 232 -3.09 -2.77 -10.06
CA GLY A 232 -3.02 -1.32 -10.05
C GLY A 232 -1.96 -0.72 -10.97
N GLU A 233 -1.28 -1.49 -11.82
CA GLU A 233 -0.31 -0.93 -12.78
C GLU A 233 -0.98 0.03 -13.77
N ILE A 234 -0.23 1.07 -14.15
CA ILE A 234 -0.62 1.95 -15.24
C ILE A 234 -0.41 1.20 -16.56
N ARG A 235 -1.48 1.10 -17.36
CA ARG A 235 -1.53 0.44 -18.67
C ARG A 235 -2.00 1.40 -19.75
#